data_AF-A0A928FU66-F1
#
_entry.id   AF-A0A928FU66-F1
#
_cell.length_a   1.000
_cell.length_b   1.000
_cell.length_c   1.000
_cell.angle_alpha   90.00
_cell.angle_beta   90.00
_cell.angle_gamma   90.00
#
_symmetry.space_group_name_H-M   'P 1'
#
loop_
_entity.id
_entity.type
_entity.pdbx_description
1 polymer ?
#
loop_
_entity_poly.entity_id
_entity_poly.type
_entity_poly.pdbx_seq_one_letter_code
_entity_poly.pdbx_strand_id
1 'polypeptide(L)'
;MLRGGRLWGYLINLEKCSLDERLAMLTRYVPVLDNWAVCDSYCAHAKWMTRADKVALWAFLERWFDSEREFEVRFAVVVAMCYFLNEEWLDKVYERINSLYFGRIKSKYKTVKGKPKVAQQGTVQGAEPYYVRMGVAWLLATALAKFPDQTRAYVRSSNLPEDVVKLYVRKARESFRTRTVEAV
;
A
#
# COMPACT_ATOMS: atom_id res chain seq x y z
N MET A 1 1.48 -15.01 -19.65
CA MET A 1 0.07 -15.08 -19.23
C MET A 1 -0.36 -13.76 -18.57
N LEU A 2 -0.40 -12.64 -19.32
CA LEU A 2 -0.40 -11.26 -18.76
C LEU A 2 -1.61 -10.38 -19.18
N ARG A 3 -2.77 -10.94 -19.56
CA ARG A 3 -3.89 -10.13 -20.09
C ARG A 3 -5.17 -10.07 -19.23
N GLY A 4 -5.32 -10.88 -18.19
CA GLY A 4 -6.59 -10.97 -17.43
C GLY A 4 -6.73 -10.07 -16.19
N GLY A 5 -5.64 -9.80 -15.46
CA GLY A 5 -5.73 -9.16 -14.14
C GLY A 5 -6.35 -7.76 -14.14
N ARG A 6 -5.98 -6.90 -15.10
CA ARG A 6 -6.50 -5.52 -15.20
C ARG A 6 -8.01 -5.45 -15.42
N LEU A 7 -8.51 -6.23 -16.37
CA LEU A 7 -9.94 -6.26 -16.69
C LEU A 7 -10.73 -6.87 -15.53
N TRP A 8 -10.22 -7.93 -14.92
CA TRP A 8 -10.88 -8.57 -13.79
C TRP A 8 -11.05 -7.64 -12.59
N GLY A 9 -10.00 -6.90 -12.22
CA GLY A 9 -10.11 -5.89 -11.16
C GLY A 9 -11.15 -4.82 -11.46
N TYR A 10 -11.21 -4.33 -12.70
CA TYR A 10 -12.22 -3.34 -13.09
C TYR A 10 -13.64 -3.90 -13.00
N LEU A 11 -13.86 -5.16 -13.44
CA LEU A 11 -15.16 -5.83 -13.32
C LEU A 11 -15.60 -5.97 -11.86
N ILE A 12 -14.71 -6.36 -10.95
CA ILE A 12 -15.03 -6.44 -9.50
C ILE A 12 -15.53 -5.10 -8.95
N ASN A 13 -14.95 -3.98 -9.39
CA ASN A 13 -15.37 -2.64 -8.95
C ASN A 13 -16.74 -2.22 -9.49
N LEU A 14 -17.16 -2.75 -10.64
CA LEU A 14 -18.46 -2.46 -11.26
C LEU A 14 -19.56 -3.44 -10.85
N GLU A 15 -19.19 -4.63 -10.35
CA GLU A 15 -20.12 -5.70 -10.01
C GLU A 15 -21.16 -5.23 -8.99
N LYS A 16 -22.44 -5.55 -9.22
CA LYS A 16 -23.52 -5.25 -8.29
C LYS A 16 -23.75 -6.47 -7.41
N CYS A 17 -23.03 -6.53 -6.30
CA CYS A 17 -23.07 -7.66 -5.38
C CYS A 17 -23.01 -7.20 -3.92
N SER A 18 -23.31 -8.12 -3.01
CA SER A 18 -23.10 -7.95 -1.57
C SER A 18 -21.61 -7.77 -1.24
N LEU A 19 -21.33 -7.31 -0.01
CA LEU A 19 -19.95 -7.22 0.46
C LEU A 19 -19.26 -8.58 0.43
N ASP A 20 -19.91 -9.62 0.96
CA ASP A 20 -19.34 -10.97 1.05
C ASP A 20 -19.00 -11.57 -0.32
N GLU A 21 -19.89 -11.43 -1.30
CA GLU A 21 -19.64 -11.86 -2.67
C GLU A 21 -18.42 -11.13 -3.26
N ARG A 22 -18.32 -9.81 -3.04
CA ARG A 22 -17.17 -9.05 -3.54
C ARG A 22 -15.87 -9.43 -2.83
N LEU A 23 -15.89 -9.67 -1.52
CA LEU A 23 -14.72 -10.15 -0.77
C LEU A 23 -14.29 -11.55 -1.23
N ALA A 24 -15.25 -12.41 -1.61
CA ALA A 24 -14.95 -13.71 -2.22
C ALA A 24 -14.26 -13.56 -3.59
N MET A 25 -14.72 -12.61 -4.44
CA MET A 25 -14.02 -12.29 -5.69
C MET A 25 -12.61 -11.76 -5.44
N LEU A 26 -12.45 -10.87 -4.46
CA LEU A 26 -11.15 -10.32 -4.06
C LEU A 26 -10.19 -11.38 -3.57
N THR A 27 -10.67 -12.39 -2.84
CA THR A 27 -9.85 -13.53 -2.39
C THR A 27 -9.17 -14.27 -3.54
N ARG A 28 -9.80 -14.27 -4.73
CA ARG A 28 -9.22 -14.87 -5.95
C ARG A 28 -8.37 -13.88 -6.74
N TYR A 29 -8.71 -12.59 -6.69
CA TYR A 29 -8.04 -11.54 -7.47
C TYR A 29 -6.73 -11.05 -6.85
N VAL A 30 -6.69 -10.81 -5.53
CA VAL A 30 -5.50 -10.27 -4.85
C VAL A 30 -4.26 -11.15 -5.09
N PRO A 31 -4.34 -12.49 -5.03
CA PRO A 31 -3.21 -13.37 -5.32
C PRO A 31 -2.67 -13.31 -6.76
N VAL A 32 -3.40 -12.75 -7.73
CA VAL A 32 -2.90 -12.61 -9.11
C VAL A 32 -2.24 -11.26 -9.39
N LEU A 33 -2.27 -10.33 -8.42
CA LEU A 33 -1.58 -9.05 -8.54
C LEU A 33 -0.06 -9.25 -8.57
N ASP A 34 0.59 -8.61 -9.55
CA ASP A 34 2.04 -8.62 -9.69
C ASP A 34 2.61 -7.29 -10.21
N ASN A 35 1.77 -6.24 -10.23
CA ASN A 35 2.10 -4.96 -10.83
C ASN A 35 1.53 -3.80 -10.00
N TRP A 36 2.39 -2.85 -9.64
CA TRP A 36 2.01 -1.72 -8.79
C TRP A 36 0.91 -0.85 -9.42
N ALA A 37 0.97 -0.60 -10.73
CA ALA A 37 0.00 0.27 -11.40
C ALA A 37 -1.39 -0.37 -11.43
N VAL A 38 -1.47 -1.70 -11.60
CA VAL A 38 -2.73 -2.44 -11.56
C VAL A 38 -3.31 -2.46 -10.15
N CYS A 39 -2.48 -2.75 -9.15
CA CYS A 39 -2.87 -2.75 -7.74
C CYS A 39 -3.42 -1.38 -7.32
N ASP A 40 -2.65 -0.32 -7.57
CA ASP A 40 -2.99 1.04 -7.14
C ASP A 40 -4.23 1.56 -7.87
N SER A 41 -4.31 1.30 -9.18
CA SER A 41 -5.48 1.69 -9.98
C SER A 41 -6.74 0.99 -9.49
N TYR A 42 -6.68 -0.31 -9.19
CA TYR A 42 -7.82 -1.00 -8.61
C TYR A 42 -8.26 -0.33 -7.30
N CYS A 43 -7.32 -0.14 -6.36
CA CYS A 43 -7.62 0.38 -5.03
C CYS A 43 -8.18 1.80 -5.09
N ALA A 44 -7.60 2.71 -5.88
CA ALA A 44 -8.07 4.09 -5.96
C ALA A 44 -9.49 4.23 -6.54
N HIS A 45 -9.91 3.27 -7.38
CA HIS A 45 -11.21 3.24 -8.05
C HIS A 45 -12.25 2.36 -7.35
N ALA A 46 -11.90 1.65 -6.27
CA ALA A 46 -12.81 0.81 -5.49
C ALA A 46 -13.76 1.66 -4.61
N LYS A 47 -14.47 2.64 -5.19
CA LYS A 47 -15.29 3.63 -4.48
C LYS A 47 -16.38 3.01 -3.60
N TRP A 48 -16.78 1.78 -3.88
CA TRP A 48 -17.67 1.00 -3.03
C TRP A 48 -17.12 0.81 -1.60
N MET A 49 -15.80 0.75 -1.41
CA MET A 49 -15.15 0.61 -0.10
C MET A 49 -15.38 1.83 0.80
N THR A 50 -15.73 2.99 0.25
CA THR A 50 -16.08 4.18 1.05
C THR A 50 -17.32 3.94 1.91
N ARG A 51 -18.32 3.21 1.37
CA ARG A 51 -19.61 2.95 2.02
C ARG A 51 -19.75 1.53 2.57
N ALA A 52 -18.73 0.70 2.41
CA ALA A 52 -18.71 -0.65 2.94
C ALA A 52 -18.63 -0.65 4.47
N ASP A 53 -19.08 -1.74 5.10
CA ASP A 53 -18.79 -2.02 6.50
C ASP A 53 -17.27 -2.04 6.71
N LYS A 54 -16.77 -1.06 7.49
CA LYS A 54 -15.34 -0.87 7.73
C LYS A 54 -14.74 -1.93 8.62
N VAL A 55 -15.52 -2.46 9.57
CA VAL A 55 -15.06 -3.52 10.48
C VAL A 55 -14.88 -4.81 9.70
N ALA A 56 -15.88 -5.20 8.90
CA ALA A 56 -15.79 -6.39 8.05
C ALA A 56 -14.67 -6.24 7.00
N LEU A 57 -14.56 -5.07 6.36
CA LEU A 57 -13.50 -4.81 5.38
C LEU A 57 -12.10 -4.86 6.03
N TRP A 58 -11.92 -4.29 7.23
CA TRP A 58 -10.64 -4.33 7.93
C TRP A 58 -10.25 -5.75 8.32
N ALA A 59 -11.18 -6.53 8.89
CA ALA A 59 -10.97 -7.94 9.20
C ALA A 59 -10.54 -8.74 7.96
N PHE A 60 -11.13 -8.43 6.80
CA PHE A 60 -10.68 -9.00 5.52
C PHE A 60 -9.26 -8.55 5.12
N LEU A 61 -8.83 -7.33 5.44
CA LEU A 61 -7.50 -6.84 5.09
C LEU A 61 -6.38 -7.43 5.95
N GLU A 62 -6.66 -7.84 7.19
CA GLU A 62 -5.64 -8.34 8.11
C GLU A 62 -4.80 -9.47 7.52
N ARG A 63 -5.44 -10.45 6.86
CA ARG A 63 -4.74 -11.56 6.19
C ARG A 63 -3.72 -11.12 5.14
N TRP A 64 -3.96 -9.97 4.50
CA TRP A 64 -3.12 -9.47 3.42
C TRP A 64 -1.94 -8.68 3.95
N PHE A 65 -2.09 -7.96 5.07
CA PHE A 65 -0.94 -7.45 5.82
C PHE A 65 -0.05 -8.61 6.29
N ASP A 66 -0.68 -9.74 6.63
CA ASP A 66 -0.01 -10.96 7.05
C ASP A 66 0.40 -11.90 5.90
N SER A 67 0.48 -11.41 4.65
CA SER A 67 1.06 -12.16 3.54
C SER A 67 2.59 -12.10 3.48
N GLU A 68 3.19 -13.06 2.76
CA GLU A 68 4.59 -13.05 2.33
C GLU A 68 4.77 -12.54 0.90
N ARG A 69 3.68 -12.18 0.20
CA ARG A 69 3.73 -11.78 -1.21
C ARG A 69 3.57 -10.27 -1.35
N GLU A 70 4.55 -9.63 -1.99
CA GLU A 70 4.63 -8.15 -2.07
C GLU A 70 3.32 -7.46 -2.49
N PHE A 71 2.63 -7.94 -3.52
CA PHE A 71 1.42 -7.27 -4.01
C PHE A 71 0.16 -7.57 -3.21
N GLU A 72 0.15 -8.64 -2.42
CA GLU A 72 -0.93 -8.89 -1.46
C GLU A 72 -0.81 -7.90 -0.29
N VAL A 73 0.40 -7.72 0.24
CA VAL A 73 0.66 -6.71 1.28
C VAL A 73 0.46 -5.30 0.73
N ARG A 74 0.94 -4.99 -0.48
CA ARG A 74 0.73 -3.68 -1.11
C ARG A 74 -0.75 -3.38 -1.27
N PHE A 75 -1.56 -4.37 -1.66
CA PHE A 75 -3.01 -4.20 -1.76
C PHE A 75 -3.61 -3.72 -0.43
N ALA A 76 -3.28 -4.38 0.69
CA ALA A 76 -3.74 -3.98 2.01
C ALA A 76 -3.32 -2.55 2.38
N VAL A 77 -2.04 -2.22 2.16
CA VAL A 77 -1.48 -0.89 2.44
C VAL A 77 -2.18 0.20 1.63
N VAL A 78 -2.41 -0.02 0.33
CA VAL A 78 -3.04 0.99 -0.53
C VAL A 78 -4.53 1.13 -0.22
N VAL A 79 -5.24 0.04 0.10
CA VAL A 79 -6.63 0.12 0.58
C VAL A 79 -6.71 0.92 1.88
N ALA A 80 -5.82 0.65 2.85
CA ALA A 80 -5.75 1.42 4.10
C ALA A 80 -5.52 2.92 3.85
N MET A 81 -4.57 3.25 2.97
CA MET A 81 -4.30 4.63 2.56
C MET A 81 -5.52 5.32 1.94
N CYS A 82 -6.26 4.62 1.07
CA CYS A 82 -7.39 5.19 0.36
C CYS A 82 -8.66 5.35 1.23
N TYR A 83 -8.90 4.42 2.16
CA TYR A 83 -10.22 4.25 2.79
C TYR A 83 -10.24 4.25 4.32
N PHE A 84 -9.07 4.27 4.98
CA PHE A 84 -8.94 4.17 6.43
C PHE A 84 -8.10 5.29 7.07
N LEU A 85 -7.62 6.28 6.30
CA LEU A 85 -6.98 7.48 6.87
C LEU A 85 -8.05 8.50 7.33
N ASN A 86 -8.65 8.21 8.49
CA ASN A 86 -9.58 9.04 9.26
C ASN A 86 -9.33 8.83 10.77
N GLU A 87 -9.92 9.66 11.63
CA GLU A 87 -9.66 9.64 13.09
C GLU A 87 -9.97 8.29 13.77
N GLU A 88 -11.02 7.59 13.33
CA GLU A 88 -11.45 6.32 13.91
C GLU A 88 -10.46 5.16 13.65
N TRP A 89 -9.78 5.20 12.49
CA TRP A 89 -8.96 4.09 12.02
C TRP A 89 -7.46 4.37 12.03
N LEU A 90 -7.04 5.62 12.28
CA LEU A 90 -5.65 6.05 12.15
C LEU A 90 -4.69 5.21 12.99
N ASP A 91 -5.02 4.99 14.26
CA ASP A 91 -4.17 4.24 15.20
C ASP A 91 -4.00 2.78 14.76
N LYS A 92 -5.10 2.12 14.32
CA LYS A 92 -5.05 0.76 13.77
C LYS A 92 -4.20 0.67 12.51
N VAL A 93 -4.28 1.68 11.64
CA VAL A 93 -3.43 1.76 10.44
C VAL A 93 -1.96 1.84 10.87
N TYR A 94 -1.62 2.72 11.80
CA TYR A 94 -0.25 2.88 12.30
C TYR A 94 0.27 1.62 12.99
N GLU A 95 -0.53 0.97 13.83
CA GLU A 95 -0.18 -0.30 14.45
C GLU A 95 0.14 -1.37 13.40
N ARG A 96 -0.74 -1.55 12.40
CA ARG A 96 -0.50 -2.53 11.33
C ARG A 96 0.72 -2.19 10.48
N ILE A 97 1.00 -0.91 10.23
CA ILE A 97 2.22 -0.51 9.51
C ILE A 97 3.48 -0.81 10.34
N ASN A 98 3.46 -0.53 11.64
CA ASN A 98 4.59 -0.77 12.53
C ASN A 98 4.85 -2.27 12.75
N SER A 99 3.83 -3.11 12.64
CA SER A 99 3.94 -4.57 12.77
C SER A 99 4.46 -5.28 11.51
N LEU A 100 4.64 -4.57 10.39
CA LEU A 100 5.10 -5.19 9.14
C LEU A 100 6.56 -5.66 9.24
N TYR A 101 6.76 -6.97 9.18
CA TYR A 101 8.10 -7.53 9.03
C TYR A 101 8.52 -7.59 7.56
N PHE A 102 9.17 -6.53 7.07
CA PHE A 102 9.60 -6.43 5.67
C PHE A 102 10.47 -7.60 5.18
N GLY A 103 11.27 -8.24 6.04
CA GLY A 103 12.20 -9.31 5.66
C GLY A 103 11.53 -10.63 5.21
N ARG A 104 10.28 -10.88 5.62
CA ARG A 104 9.55 -12.08 5.17
C ARG A 104 8.90 -11.90 3.79
N ILE A 105 8.62 -10.66 3.40
CA ILE A 105 7.88 -10.36 2.18
C ILE A 105 8.80 -10.56 0.98
N LYS A 106 8.40 -11.43 0.06
CA LYS A 106 9.12 -11.77 -1.17
C LYS A 106 8.57 -11.02 -2.35
N SER A 107 9.48 -10.51 -3.18
CA SER A 107 9.16 -9.82 -4.41
C SER A 107 9.57 -10.62 -5.64
N LYS A 108 8.76 -10.52 -6.71
CA LYS A 108 9.21 -10.90 -8.07
C LYS A 108 10.16 -9.84 -8.69
N TYR A 109 10.13 -8.65 -8.09
CA TYR A 109 11.04 -7.51 -8.11
C TYR A 109 12.52 -7.82 -7.88
N LYS A 110 13.39 -7.84 -8.88
CA LYS A 110 14.84 -7.86 -8.62
C LYS A 110 15.37 -6.46 -8.33
N THR A 111 15.98 -6.28 -7.16
CA THR A 111 16.69 -5.05 -6.83
C THR A 111 17.99 -4.95 -7.63
N VAL A 112 18.18 -3.83 -8.34
CA VAL A 112 19.42 -3.54 -9.08
C VAL A 112 20.18 -2.37 -8.44
N LYS A 113 21.50 -2.49 -8.33
CA LYS A 113 22.38 -1.40 -7.87
C LYS A 113 22.78 -0.52 -9.06
N GLY A 114 22.63 0.79 -8.91
CA GLY A 114 22.94 1.79 -9.95
C GLY A 114 21.79 2.01 -10.94
N LYS A 115 21.85 3.12 -11.71
CA LYS A 115 20.90 3.37 -12.79
C LYS A 115 21.29 2.51 -14.00
N PRO A 116 20.49 1.52 -14.40
CA PRO A 116 20.81 0.74 -15.59
C PRO A 116 20.72 1.65 -16.82
N LYS A 117 21.60 1.43 -17.81
CA LYS A 117 21.57 2.17 -19.09
C LYS A 117 20.25 1.98 -19.85
N VAL A 118 19.54 0.89 -19.59
CA VAL A 118 18.24 0.53 -20.19
C VAL A 118 17.32 -0.01 -19.10
N ALA A 119 16.05 0.38 -19.12
CA ALA A 119 15.05 -0.17 -18.21
C ALA A 119 14.86 -1.67 -18.45
N GLN A 120 15.04 -2.49 -17.41
CA GLN A 120 14.81 -3.94 -17.48
C GLN A 120 13.49 -4.30 -16.80
N GLN A 121 12.64 -5.04 -17.50
CA GLN A 121 11.39 -5.53 -16.94
C GLN A 121 11.65 -6.40 -15.70
N GLY A 122 10.89 -6.18 -14.63
CA GLY A 122 11.06 -6.93 -13.38
C GLY A 122 12.28 -6.48 -12.56
N THR A 123 12.78 -5.26 -12.77
CA THR A 123 13.83 -4.66 -11.93
C THR A 123 13.35 -3.39 -11.23
N VAL A 124 13.89 -3.13 -10.04
CA VAL A 124 13.60 -1.94 -9.24
C VAL A 124 14.87 -1.37 -8.59
N GLN A 125 14.84 -0.08 -8.28
CA GLN A 125 15.88 0.59 -7.49
C GLN A 125 15.35 0.87 -6.09
N GLY A 126 15.91 0.18 -5.09
CA GLY A 126 15.54 0.31 -3.68
C GLY A 126 15.52 -1.05 -2.98
N ALA A 127 15.42 -1.06 -1.64
CA ALA A 127 15.44 -2.31 -0.88
C ALA A 127 14.20 -3.17 -1.17
N GLU A 128 14.35 -4.49 -1.14
CA GLU A 128 13.23 -5.43 -1.22
C GLU A 128 12.47 -5.46 0.14
N PRO A 129 11.12 -5.56 0.16
CA PRO A 129 10.16 -5.44 -0.95
C PRO A 129 9.88 -3.98 -1.34
N TYR A 130 10.43 -3.54 -2.48
CA TYR A 130 10.42 -2.13 -2.85
C TYR A 130 9.02 -1.53 -2.95
N TYR A 131 8.06 -2.26 -3.51
CA TYR A 131 6.71 -1.74 -3.68
C TYR A 131 5.91 -1.76 -2.38
N VAL A 132 6.14 -2.66 -1.42
CA VAL A 132 5.53 -2.48 -0.09
C VAL A 132 6.13 -1.25 0.58
N ARG A 133 7.45 -1.12 0.60
CA ARG A 133 8.16 0.01 1.22
C ARG A 133 7.71 1.36 0.66
N MET A 134 7.58 1.46 -0.67
CA MET A 134 7.04 2.64 -1.35
C MET A 134 5.56 2.88 -1.01
N GLY A 135 4.76 1.82 -0.91
CA GLY A 135 3.35 1.91 -0.51
C GLY A 135 3.20 2.49 0.89
N VAL A 136 3.99 1.98 1.86
CA VAL A 136 4.02 2.47 3.24
C VAL A 136 4.46 3.92 3.30
N ALA A 137 5.55 4.27 2.60
CA ALA A 137 6.03 5.65 2.52
C ALA A 137 4.97 6.61 1.96
N TRP A 138 4.25 6.20 0.92
CA TRP A 138 3.18 7.00 0.32
C TRP A 138 1.95 7.11 1.23
N LEU A 139 1.59 6.04 1.94
CA LEU A 139 0.56 6.06 2.98
C LEU A 139 0.90 7.12 4.03
N LEU A 140 2.12 7.07 4.58
CA LEU A 140 2.55 8.03 5.60
C LEU A 140 2.61 9.46 5.07
N ALA A 141 3.06 9.67 3.83
CA ALA A 141 3.03 11.00 3.21
C ALA A 141 1.60 11.51 2.96
N THR A 142 0.62 10.60 2.84
CA THR A 142 -0.81 10.93 2.74
C THR A 142 -1.44 11.17 4.09
N ALA A 143 -1.07 10.38 5.10
CA ALA A 143 -1.46 10.61 6.48
C ALA A 143 -0.91 11.96 6.97
N LEU A 144 0.33 12.32 6.65
CA LEU A 144 0.94 13.59 7.04
C LEU A 144 0.14 14.81 6.57
N ALA A 145 -0.44 14.77 5.37
CA ALA A 145 -1.26 15.87 4.87
C ALA A 145 -2.62 15.98 5.55
N LYS A 146 -3.13 14.90 6.16
CA LYS A 146 -4.42 14.89 6.87
C LYS A 146 -4.27 15.07 8.37
N PHE A 147 -3.23 14.48 8.96
CA PHE A 147 -2.96 14.34 10.38
C PHE A 147 -1.49 14.64 10.65
N PRO A 148 -1.04 15.91 10.51
CA PRO A 148 0.37 16.26 10.50
C PRO A 148 1.08 15.91 11.81
N ASP A 149 0.47 16.24 12.94
CA ASP A 149 1.08 16.05 14.26
C ASP A 149 1.11 14.57 14.65
N GLN A 150 -0.01 13.86 14.46
CA GLN A 150 -0.09 12.42 14.71
C GLN A 150 0.90 11.64 13.84
N THR A 151 0.99 11.99 12.54
CA THR A 151 1.91 11.29 11.63
C THR A 151 3.37 11.58 12.00
N ARG A 152 3.73 12.81 12.35
CA ARG A 152 5.09 13.16 12.78
C ARG A 152 5.47 12.43 14.07
N ALA A 153 4.56 12.38 15.05
CA ALA A 153 4.76 11.66 16.31
C ALA A 153 4.92 10.16 16.07
N TYR A 154 4.08 9.57 15.22
CA TYR A 154 4.19 8.16 14.83
C TYR A 154 5.55 7.87 14.16
N VAL A 155 5.93 8.62 13.12
CA VAL A 155 7.20 8.36 12.39
C VAL A 155 8.40 8.46 13.33
N ARG A 156 8.41 9.41 14.28
CA ARG A 156 9.49 9.57 15.28
C ARG A 156 9.60 8.41 16.27
N SER A 157 8.49 7.75 16.59
CA SER A 157 8.43 6.67 17.60
C SER A 157 8.38 5.27 16.98
N SER A 158 8.17 5.17 15.67
CA SER A 158 8.05 3.90 14.94
C SER A 158 9.39 3.19 14.75
N ASN A 159 9.34 1.87 14.53
CA ASN A 159 10.50 1.04 14.18
C ASN A 159 10.66 0.88 12.65
N LEU A 160 10.28 1.90 11.89
CA LEU A 160 10.33 1.84 10.43
C LEU A 160 11.78 1.79 9.92
N PRO A 161 12.08 0.96 8.90
CA PRO A 161 13.39 0.96 8.27
C PRO A 161 13.78 2.34 7.73
N GLU A 162 15.06 2.70 7.84
CA GLU A 162 15.58 4.02 7.42
C GLU A 162 15.26 4.31 5.93
N ASP A 163 15.31 3.30 5.06
CA ASP A 163 14.97 3.45 3.65
C ASP A 163 13.49 3.79 3.42
N VAL A 164 12.57 3.30 4.26
CA VAL A 164 11.15 3.65 4.24
C VAL A 164 10.96 5.11 4.69
N VAL A 165 11.66 5.54 5.74
CA VAL A 165 11.63 6.93 6.21
C VAL A 165 12.15 7.88 5.13
N LYS A 166 13.26 7.54 4.45
CA LYS A 166 13.78 8.30 3.30
C LYS A 166 12.77 8.41 2.16
N LEU A 167 12.09 7.31 1.83
CA LEU A 167 11.02 7.30 0.82
C LEU A 167 9.82 8.17 1.25
N TYR A 168 9.44 8.13 2.53
CA TYR A 168 8.36 8.95 3.09
C TYR A 168 8.68 10.44 2.95
N VAL A 169 9.87 10.88 3.37
CA VAL A 169 10.33 12.28 3.24
C VAL A 169 10.31 12.71 1.78
N ARG A 170 10.85 11.86 0.89
CA ARG A 170 10.81 12.10 -0.56
C ARG A 170 9.38 12.29 -1.06
N LYS A 171 8.45 11.40 -0.68
CA LYS A 171 7.05 11.47 -1.12
C LYS A 171 6.30 12.68 -0.56
N ALA A 172 6.57 13.06 0.69
CA ALA A 172 5.99 14.25 1.30
C ALA A 172 6.44 15.53 0.57
N ARG A 173 7.69 15.59 0.11
CA ARG A 173 8.23 16.70 -0.69
C ARG A 173 7.69 16.72 -2.12
N GLU A 174 7.68 15.58 -2.82
CA GLU A 174 7.21 15.45 -4.22
C GLU A 174 5.74 15.84 -4.39
N SER A 175 4.92 15.63 -3.36
CA SER A 175 3.49 15.93 -3.41
C SER A 175 3.16 17.40 -3.07
N PHE A 176 4.17 18.27 -2.92
CA PHE A 176 4.03 19.66 -2.45
C PHE A 176 3.21 19.80 -1.15
N ARG A 177 3.18 18.75 -0.32
CA ARG A 177 2.34 18.71 0.89
C ARG A 177 2.95 19.51 2.04
N THR A 178 4.28 19.62 2.16
CA THR A 178 5.01 20.60 3.01
C THR A 178 6.48 20.75 2.56
N ARG A 179 7.08 21.94 2.66
CA ARG A 179 8.53 22.17 2.40
C ARG A 179 9.44 21.86 3.60
N THR A 180 8.86 21.69 4.80
CA THR A 180 9.53 21.53 6.10
C THR A 180 9.39 20.11 6.66
N VAL A 181 9.74 19.11 5.85
CA VAL A 181 9.95 17.73 6.32
C VAL A 181 11.45 17.47 6.33
N GLU A 182 12.04 17.52 7.52
CA GLU A 182 13.41 17.07 7.78
C GLU A 182 13.37 15.61 8.20
N ALA A 183 14.35 14.85 7.73
CA ALA A 183 14.60 13.52 8.28
C ALA A 183 14.95 13.72 9.75
N VAL A 184 14.24 13.01 10.64
CA VAL A 184 14.60 12.92 12.05
C VAL A 184 15.97 12.28 12.15
#